data_AF-A0A8T5J677-F1
#
_entry.id   AF-A0A8T5J677-F1
#
_cell.length_a   1.000
_cell.length_b   1.000
_cell.length_c   1.000
_cell.angle_alpha   90.00
_cell.angle_beta   90.00
_cell.angle_gamma   90.00
#
_symmetry.space_group_name_H-M   'P 1'
#
loop_
_entity.id
_entity.type
_entity.pdbx_description
1 polymer ?
#
loop_
_entity_poly.entity_id
_entity_poly.type
_entity_poly.pdbx_seq_one_letter_code
_entity_poly.pdbx_strand_id
1 'polypeptide(L)'
;MAAPLMLTIVASALTTVTDWAGWHFVWRHENTTEESGPKKHSATSIFLSYYLPFMPVLAIILGPLKMDVYNNAFVEVSTIVLFAVLAIVTGGVAASAWAFKNRIEEQKASPSLIEPGDNLPEHAQEHLTWTTGMLVICSIFWWYLLIF
;
A
#
# COMPACT_ATOMS: atom_id res chain seq x y z
N MET A 1 -11.65 7.35 -23.76
CA MET A 1 -11.37 6.86 -22.39
C MET A 1 -10.49 7.86 -21.61
N ALA A 2 -10.92 9.11 -21.41
CA ALA A 2 -10.12 10.11 -20.69
C ALA A 2 -10.29 10.05 -19.15
N ALA A 3 -11.47 9.61 -18.68
CA ALA A 3 -11.79 9.43 -17.27
C ALA A 3 -10.93 8.39 -16.51
N PRO A 4 -10.61 7.19 -17.06
CA PRO A 4 -9.84 6.18 -16.30
C PRO A 4 -8.40 6.61 -16.01
N LEU A 5 -7.76 7.40 -16.89
CA LEU A 5 -6.37 7.82 -16.68
C LEU A 5 -6.22 8.72 -15.45
N MET A 6 -7.08 9.73 -15.29
CA MET A 6 -6.99 10.66 -14.16
C MET A 6 -7.25 9.93 -12.84
N LEU A 7 -8.27 9.06 -12.80
CA LEU A 7 -8.57 8.26 -11.62
C LEU A 7 -7.43 7.29 -11.28
N THR A 8 -6.81 6.69 -12.30
CA THR A 8 -5.63 5.83 -12.12
C THR A 8 -4.45 6.60 -11.54
N ILE A 9 -4.18 7.82 -12.03
CA ILE A 9 -3.12 8.69 -11.47
C ILE A 9 -3.41 9.02 -10.01
N VAL A 10 -4.66 9.37 -9.69
CA VAL A 10 -5.07 9.68 -8.31
C VAL A 10 -4.92 8.45 -7.41
N ALA A 11 -5.37 7.27 -7.83
CA ALA A 11 -5.21 6.03 -7.08
C ALA A 11 -3.73 5.66 -6.87
N SER A 12 -2.89 5.88 -7.88
CA SER A 12 -1.43 5.66 -7.81
C SER A 12 -0.77 6.57 -6.78
N ALA A 13 -1.08 7.87 -6.84
CA ALA A 13 -0.55 8.87 -5.92
C ALA A 13 -1.03 8.61 -4.49
N LEU A 14 -2.33 8.29 -4.31
CA LEU A 14 -2.90 7.97 -3.01
C LEU A 14 -2.24 6.73 -2.40
N THR A 15 -2.05 5.68 -3.20
CA THR A 15 -1.36 4.44 -2.74
C THR A 15 0.06 4.75 -2.32
N THR A 16 0.81 5.50 -3.13
CA THR A 16 2.20 5.86 -2.83
C THR A 16 2.32 6.69 -1.55
N VAL A 17 1.46 7.70 -1.38
CA VAL A 17 1.46 8.55 -0.17
C VAL A 17 1.05 7.75 1.06
N THR A 18 0.09 6.84 0.91
CA THR A 18 -0.38 5.98 2.00
C THR A 18 0.71 4.99 2.43
N ASP A 19 1.38 4.35 1.49
CA ASP A 19 2.50 3.45 1.77
C ASP A 19 3.67 4.19 2.41
N TRP A 20 4.01 5.39 1.90
CA TRP A 20 5.01 6.24 2.51
C TRP A 20 4.65 6.59 3.94
N ALA A 21 3.39 6.97 4.20
CA ALA A 21 2.93 7.31 5.54
C ALA A 21 2.96 6.11 6.49
N GLY A 22 2.48 4.95 6.04
CA GLY A 22 2.55 3.70 6.80
C GLY A 22 4.00 3.37 7.17
N TRP A 23 4.91 3.43 6.22
CA TRP A 23 6.32 3.20 6.50
C TRP A 23 6.92 4.26 7.42
N HIS A 24 6.66 5.54 7.15
CA HIS A 24 7.29 6.66 7.83
C HIS A 24 6.85 6.79 9.28
N PHE A 25 5.57 6.55 9.57
CA PHE A 25 5.01 6.76 10.91
C PHE A 25 4.91 5.47 11.72
N VAL A 26 4.86 4.30 11.07
CA VAL A 26 4.60 3.02 11.73
C VAL A 26 5.80 2.09 11.59
N TRP A 27 6.04 1.59 10.37
CA TRP A 27 6.88 0.41 10.18
C TRP A 27 8.39 0.67 10.32
N ARG A 28 8.85 1.91 10.11
CA ARG A 28 10.27 2.25 10.34
C ARG A 28 10.67 2.18 11.82
N HIS A 29 9.70 2.18 12.74
CA HIS A 29 9.89 2.19 14.19
C HIS A 29 9.69 0.79 14.81
N GLU A 30 9.37 -0.21 14.01
CA GLU A 30 9.20 -1.58 14.47
C GLU A 30 10.56 -2.16 14.91
N ASN A 31 10.63 -2.69 16.13
CA ASN A 31 11.81 -3.36 16.70
C ASN A 31 13.07 -2.49 16.69
N THR A 32 12.92 -1.17 16.76
CA THR A 32 14.05 -0.25 16.86
C THR A 32 14.42 -0.06 18.33
N THR A 33 15.69 -0.27 18.67
CA THR A 33 16.28 0.13 19.95
C THR A 33 16.95 1.50 19.82
N GLU A 34 17.30 2.14 20.94
CA GLU A 34 18.03 3.42 20.95
C GLU A 34 19.34 3.36 20.14
N GLU A 35 19.94 2.17 19.99
CA GLU A 35 21.19 1.94 19.26
C GLU A 35 21.02 1.65 17.75
N SER A 36 19.88 1.08 17.32
CA SER A 36 19.71 0.62 15.92
C SER A 36 19.19 1.71 14.99
N GLY A 37 18.54 2.75 15.53
CA GLY A 37 17.83 3.77 14.76
C GLY A 37 16.68 3.21 13.91
N PRO A 38 16.01 4.05 13.09
CA PRO A 38 14.88 3.64 12.26
C PRO A 38 15.30 2.68 11.14
N LYS A 39 14.47 1.66 10.86
CA LYS A 39 14.67 0.75 9.72
C LYS A 39 14.66 1.53 8.41
N LYS A 40 15.54 1.15 7.48
CA LYS A 40 15.56 1.68 6.10
C LYS A 40 14.63 0.88 5.21
N HIS A 41 14.10 1.50 4.16
CA HIS A 41 13.37 0.78 3.12
C HIS A 41 14.30 -0.24 2.43
N SER A 42 13.79 -1.46 2.20
CA SER A 42 14.42 -2.42 1.31
C SER A 42 14.12 -2.07 -0.15
N ALA A 43 14.96 -2.52 -1.09
CA ALA A 43 14.73 -2.28 -2.52
C ALA A 43 13.36 -2.80 -2.99
N THR A 44 12.93 -3.96 -2.48
CA THR A 44 11.61 -4.53 -2.75
C THR A 44 10.48 -3.65 -2.24
N SER A 45 10.61 -3.10 -1.01
CA SER A 45 9.64 -2.17 -0.46
C SER A 45 9.55 -0.88 -1.27
N ILE A 46 10.69 -0.36 -1.75
CA ILE A 46 10.69 0.84 -2.62
C ILE A 46 9.95 0.54 -3.93
N PHE A 47 10.22 -0.62 -4.54
CA PHE A 47 9.56 -0.99 -5.78
C PHE A 47 8.04 -1.10 -5.62
N LEU A 48 7.58 -1.83 -4.60
CA LEU A 48 6.16 -2.05 -4.34
C LEU A 48 5.42 -0.76 -3.97
N SER A 49 6.07 0.14 -3.21
CA SER A 49 5.43 1.36 -2.70
C SER A 49 5.47 2.55 -3.66
N TYR A 50 6.51 2.66 -4.51
CA TYR A 50 6.70 3.86 -5.34
C TYR A 50 6.67 3.60 -6.84
N TYR A 51 6.99 2.39 -7.29
CA TYR A 51 7.05 2.08 -8.72
C TYR A 51 5.81 1.33 -9.21
N LEU A 52 5.48 0.23 -8.53
CA LEU A 52 4.33 -0.61 -8.91
C LEU A 52 3.01 0.16 -9.02
N PRO A 53 2.66 1.10 -8.10
CA PRO A 53 1.39 1.82 -8.18
C PRO A 53 1.22 2.64 -9.45
N PHE A 54 2.31 3.07 -10.09
CA PHE A 54 2.28 3.88 -11.33
C PHE A 54 2.36 3.04 -12.62
N MET A 55 2.58 1.72 -12.53
CA MET A 55 2.59 0.85 -13.70
C MET A 55 1.30 0.89 -14.53
N PRO A 56 0.08 0.96 -13.94
CA PRO A 56 -1.13 1.11 -14.74
C PRO A 56 -1.18 2.45 -15.49
N VAL A 57 -0.67 3.53 -14.88
CA VAL A 57 -0.57 4.84 -15.56
C VAL A 57 0.32 4.73 -16.79
N LEU A 58 1.47 4.08 -16.66
CA LEU A 58 2.39 3.84 -17.78
C LEU A 58 1.73 3.01 -18.88
N ALA A 59 1.03 1.93 -18.53
CA ALA A 59 0.31 1.09 -19.50
C ALA A 59 -0.71 1.91 -20.31
N ILE A 60 -1.48 2.79 -19.66
CA ILE A 60 -2.48 3.64 -20.34
C ILE A 60 -1.80 4.71 -21.22
N ILE A 61 -0.73 5.35 -20.75
CA ILE A 61 -0.02 6.39 -21.52
C ILE A 61 0.70 5.79 -22.74
N LEU A 62 1.27 4.59 -22.62
CA LEU A 62 1.92 3.91 -23.74
C LEU A 62 0.91 3.34 -24.75
N GLY A 63 -0.37 3.37 -24.43
CA GLY A 63 -1.45 2.94 -25.31
C GLY A 63 -1.70 3.86 -26.52
N PRO A 64 -2.60 3.44 -27.42
CA PRO A 64 -2.86 4.10 -28.70
C PRO A 64 -3.57 5.45 -28.54
N LEU A 65 -4.17 5.72 -27.38
CA LEU A 65 -4.81 7.00 -27.08
C LEU A 65 -3.81 8.14 -26.81
N LYS A 66 -2.53 7.82 -26.58
CA LYS A 66 -1.53 8.80 -26.12
C LYS A 66 -0.22 8.69 -26.88
N MET A 67 0.46 7.54 -26.84
CA MET A 67 1.79 7.36 -27.45
C MET A 67 1.84 6.28 -28.53
N ASP A 68 0.81 5.45 -28.67
CA ASP A 68 0.69 4.43 -29.73
C ASP A 68 1.86 3.44 -29.80
N VAL A 69 2.45 3.12 -28.65
CA VAL A 69 3.51 2.10 -28.53
C VAL A 69 2.89 0.70 -28.47
N TYR A 70 1.75 0.57 -27.78
CA TYR A 70 1.01 -0.68 -27.63
C TYR A 70 -0.41 -0.58 -28.19
N ASN A 71 -0.98 -1.71 -28.58
CA ASN A 71 -2.36 -1.79 -29.05
C ASN A 71 -3.39 -1.75 -27.89
N ASN A 72 -4.67 -1.54 -28.22
CA ASN A 72 -5.75 -1.49 -27.23
C ASN A 72 -5.85 -2.74 -26.36
N ALA A 73 -5.68 -3.93 -26.96
CA ALA A 73 -5.81 -5.20 -26.24
C ALA A 73 -4.72 -5.36 -25.17
N PHE A 74 -3.49 -4.93 -25.45
CA PHE A 74 -2.41 -4.94 -24.48
C PHE A 74 -2.71 -3.99 -23.31
N VAL A 75 -3.18 -2.78 -23.60
CA VAL A 75 -3.54 -1.79 -22.57
C VAL A 75 -4.64 -2.34 -21.67
N GLU A 76 -5.69 -2.92 -22.25
CA GLU A 76 -6.81 -3.50 -21.50
C GLU A 76 -6.36 -4.64 -20.60
N VAL A 77 -5.65 -5.64 -21.14
CA VAL A 77 -5.20 -6.81 -20.34
C VAL A 77 -4.20 -6.39 -19.27
N SER A 78 -3.23 -5.53 -19.61
CA SER A 78 -2.22 -5.10 -18.64
C SER A 78 -2.84 -4.27 -17.51
N THR A 79 -3.77 -3.36 -17.82
CA THR A 79 -4.47 -2.58 -16.77
C THR A 79 -5.32 -3.46 -15.87
N ILE A 80 -6.07 -4.44 -16.41
CA ILE A 80 -6.84 -5.41 -15.61
C ILE A 80 -5.93 -6.15 -14.63
N VAL A 81 -4.83 -6.70 -15.11
CA VAL A 81 -3.88 -7.44 -14.26
C VAL A 81 -3.28 -6.53 -13.19
N LEU A 82 -2.84 -5.32 -13.56
CA LEU A 82 -2.20 -4.39 -12.63
C LEU A 82 -3.18 -3.86 -11.59
N PHE A 83 -4.43 -3.55 -11.97
CA PHE A 83 -5.48 -3.13 -11.04
C PHE A 83 -5.81 -4.24 -10.06
N ALA A 84 -5.96 -5.49 -10.53
CA ALA A 84 -6.19 -6.64 -9.66
C ALA A 84 -5.04 -6.87 -8.67
N VAL A 85 -3.79 -6.81 -9.15
CA VAL A 85 -2.61 -6.92 -8.29
C VAL A 85 -2.59 -5.83 -7.22
N LEU A 86 -2.82 -4.56 -7.60
CA LEU A 86 -2.81 -3.45 -6.65
C LEU A 86 -3.95 -3.53 -5.64
N ALA A 87 -5.14 -3.97 -6.07
CA ALA A 87 -6.29 -4.18 -5.19
C ALA A 87 -5.98 -5.25 -4.13
N ILE A 88 -5.38 -6.37 -4.54
CA ILE A 88 -5.00 -7.48 -3.65
C ILE A 88 -3.85 -7.06 -2.72
N VAL A 89 -2.81 -6.40 -3.24
CA VAL A 89 -1.65 -5.97 -2.44
C VAL A 89 -2.06 -4.96 -1.37
N THR A 90 -2.76 -3.88 -1.75
CA THR A 90 -3.20 -2.86 -0.80
C THR A 90 -4.17 -3.43 0.25
N GLY A 91 -5.10 -4.31 -0.17
CA GLY A 91 -5.99 -5.02 0.74
C GLY A 91 -5.26 -5.98 1.68
N GLY A 92 -4.27 -6.72 1.17
CA GLY A 92 -3.46 -7.65 1.95
C GLY A 92 -2.58 -6.94 2.99
N VAL A 93 -1.96 -5.81 2.63
CA VAL A 93 -1.19 -4.98 3.57
C VAL A 93 -2.13 -4.39 4.63
N ALA A 94 -3.32 -3.91 4.25
CA ALA A 94 -4.31 -3.43 5.21
C ALA A 94 -4.76 -4.53 6.19
N ALA A 95 -5.05 -5.74 5.69
CA ALA A 95 -5.42 -6.88 6.52
C ALA A 95 -4.29 -7.28 7.49
N SER A 96 -3.04 -7.27 7.01
CA SER A 96 -1.86 -7.53 7.83
C SER A 96 -1.69 -6.48 8.94
N ALA A 97 -1.87 -5.20 8.61
CA ALA A 97 -1.78 -4.10 9.58
C ALA A 97 -2.90 -4.19 10.64
N TRP A 98 -4.11 -4.58 10.22
CA TRP A 98 -5.23 -4.82 11.13
C TRP A 98 -4.97 -6.01 12.07
N ALA A 99 -4.48 -7.13 11.54
CA ALA A 99 -4.14 -8.30 12.36
C ALA A 99 -3.06 -7.98 13.39
N PHE A 100 -2.06 -7.20 13.00
CA PHE A 100 -1.02 -6.71 13.91
C PHE A 100 -1.59 -5.82 15.01
N LYS A 101 -2.50 -4.89 14.68
CA LYS A 101 -3.21 -4.06 15.66
C LYS A 101 -3.96 -4.91 16.70
N ASN A 102 -4.75 -5.88 16.24
CA ASN A 102 -5.51 -6.76 17.12
C ASN A 102 -4.59 -7.52 18.08
N ARG A 103 -3.44 -7.99 17.59
CA ARG A 103 -2.44 -8.67 18.42
C ARG A 103 -1.88 -7.76 19.52
N ILE A 104 -1.62 -6.49 19.23
CA ILE A 104 -1.18 -5.50 20.25
C ILE A 104 -2.27 -5.29 21.31
N GLU A 105 -3.53 -5.17 20.90
CA GLU A 105 -4.65 -4.98 21.83
C GLU A 105 -4.84 -6.19 22.75
N GLU A 106 -4.72 -7.41 22.20
CA GLU A 106 -4.73 -8.66 22.97
C GLU A 106 -3.57 -8.74 23.98
N GLN A 107 -2.35 -8.34 23.58
CA GLN A 107 -1.19 -8.27 24.47
C GLN A 107 -1.41 -7.28 25.63
N LYS A 108 -1.97 -6.10 25.35
CA LYS A 108 -2.32 -5.11 26.40
C LYS A 108 -3.36 -5.65 27.38
N ALA A 109 -4.30 -6.47 26.91
CA ALA A 109 -5.34 -7.07 27.74
C ALA A 109 -4.85 -8.28 28.57
N SER A 110 -3.72 -8.90 28.23
CA SER A 110 -3.13 -10.02 29.00
C SER A 110 -1.60 -9.95 29.07
N PRO A 111 -1.04 -9.07 29.93
CA PRO A 111 0.41 -8.86 30.06
C PRO A 111 1.19 -10.08 30.59
N SER A 112 0.52 -11.05 31.19
CA SER A 112 1.14 -12.16 31.94
C SER A 112 1.48 -13.40 31.09
N LEU A 113 1.14 -13.44 29.80
CA LEU A 113 1.20 -14.67 28.99
C LEU A 113 2.10 -14.61 27.74
N ILE A 114 2.77 -13.49 27.44
CA ILE A 114 3.40 -13.29 26.13
C ILE A 114 4.83 -12.74 26.28
N GLU A 115 5.82 -13.47 25.73
CA GLU A 115 7.19 -12.98 25.51
C GLU A 115 7.15 -11.65 24.73
N PRO A 116 8.05 -10.68 24.99
CA PRO A 116 8.03 -9.37 24.33
C PRO A 116 8.35 -9.50 22.84
N GLY A 117 7.34 -9.88 22.06
CA GLY A 117 7.40 -10.12 20.64
C GLY A 117 6.81 -8.93 19.89
N ASP A 118 7.70 -8.20 19.24
CA ASP A 118 7.48 -7.08 18.33
C ASP A 118 6.90 -5.81 18.97
N ASN A 119 7.80 -4.97 19.48
CA ASN A 119 7.45 -3.71 20.13
C ASN A 119 7.38 -2.58 19.09
N LEU A 120 6.16 -2.15 18.79
CA LEU A 120 5.92 -0.85 18.16
C LEU A 120 5.77 0.20 19.27
N PRO A 121 6.49 1.33 19.26
CA PRO A 121 6.34 2.36 20.28
C PRO A 121 4.96 3.03 20.21
N GLU A 122 4.45 3.56 21.34
CA GLU A 122 3.07 4.09 21.44
C GLU A 122 2.75 5.14 20.37
N HIS A 123 3.67 6.08 20.10
CA HIS A 123 3.49 7.10 19.06
C HIS A 123 3.28 6.49 17.66
N ALA A 124 3.91 5.36 17.35
CA ALA A 124 3.76 4.68 16.07
C ALA A 124 2.43 3.90 16.00
N GLN A 125 1.94 3.39 17.14
CA GLN A 125 0.65 2.70 17.23
C GLN A 125 -0.53 3.64 16.97
N GLU A 126 -0.45 4.90 17.39
CA GLU A 126 -1.47 5.93 17.11
C GLU A 126 -1.70 6.09 15.61
N HIS A 127 -0.64 5.92 14.81
CA HIS A 127 -0.72 6.08 13.37
C HIS A 127 -1.21 4.84 12.61
N LEU A 128 -1.23 3.67 13.26
CA LEU A 128 -1.59 2.39 12.64
C LEU A 128 -3.05 2.38 12.15
N THR A 129 -3.98 2.97 12.90
CA THR A 129 -5.41 2.93 12.56
C THR A 129 -5.71 3.73 11.28
N TRP A 130 -5.20 4.96 11.17
CA TRP A 130 -5.51 5.80 10.01
C TRP A 130 -4.75 5.37 8.77
N THR A 131 -3.49 4.92 8.91
CA THR A 131 -2.71 4.38 7.78
C THR A 131 -3.35 3.11 7.21
N THR A 132 -3.83 2.22 8.07
CA THR A 132 -4.62 1.04 7.66
C THR A 132 -5.91 1.45 6.95
N GLY A 133 -6.64 2.43 7.49
CA GLY A 133 -7.86 2.95 6.85
C GLY A 133 -7.60 3.52 5.45
N MET A 134 -6.50 4.26 5.27
CA MET A 134 -6.09 4.76 3.96
C MET A 134 -5.75 3.64 2.97
N LEU A 135 -5.12 2.55 3.42
CA LEU A 135 -4.83 1.39 2.56
C LEU A 135 -6.12 0.68 2.11
N VAL A 136 -7.11 0.58 3.00
CA VAL A 136 -8.44 0.06 2.63
C VAL A 136 -9.08 0.94 1.55
N ILE A 137 -9.01 2.27 1.70
CA ILE A 137 -9.52 3.20 0.70
C ILE A 137 -8.78 3.00 -0.64
N CYS A 138 -7.45 2.88 -0.63
CA CYS A 138 -6.68 2.59 -1.84
C CYS A 138 -7.15 1.29 -2.52
N SER A 139 -7.34 0.21 -1.74
CA SER A 139 -7.86 -1.06 -2.26
C SER A 139 -9.22 -0.91 -2.93
N ILE A 140 -10.13 -0.12 -2.33
CA ILE A 140 -11.44 0.19 -2.92
C ILE A 140 -11.30 0.92 -4.26
N PHE A 141 -10.40 1.91 -4.36
CA PHE A 141 -10.14 2.59 -5.64
C PHE A 141 -9.63 1.63 -6.72
N TRP A 142 -8.74 0.71 -6.38
CA TRP A 142 -8.24 -0.29 -7.33
C TRP A 142 -9.32 -1.29 -7.76
N TRP A 143 -10.18 -1.75 -6.85
CA TRP A 143 -11.34 -2.57 -7.19
C TRP A 143 -12.33 -1.81 -8.06
N TYR A 144 -12.56 -0.53 -7.78
CA TYR A 144 -13.43 0.32 -8.59
C TYR A 144 -12.90 0.43 -10.03
N LEU A 145 -11.61 0.72 -10.21
CA LEU A 145 -10.94 0.79 -11.51
C LEU A 145 -10.91 -0.55 -12.27
N LEU A 146 -10.94 -1.67 -11.55
CA LEU A 146 -10.99 -3.00 -12.16
C LEU A 146 -12.39 -3.33 -12.69
N ILE A 147 -13.44 -2.84 -12.03
CA ILE A 147 -14.84 -3.16 -12.35
C ILE A 147 -15.44 -2.15 -13.33
N PHE A 148 -15.02 -0.88 -13.28
CA PHE A 148 -15.59 0.25 -14.02
C PHE A 148 -14.53 1.05 -14.79
#